data_AF-A0A212KDQ8-F1
#
_entry.id   AF-A0A212KDQ8-F1
#
_cell.length_a   1.000
_cell.length_b   1.000
_cell.length_c   1.000
_cell.angle_alpha   90.00
_cell.angle_beta   90.00
_cell.angle_gamma   90.00
#
_symmetry.space_group_name_H-M   'P 1'
#
loop_
_entity.id
_entity.type
_entity.pdbx_description
1 polymer ?
#
loop_
_entity_poly.entity_id
_entity_poly.type
_entity_poly.pdbx_seq_one_letter_code
_entity_poly.pdbx_strand_id
1 'polypeptide(L)'
;MREKLIRFRTTLPCLLLLICGLAALPGAACGNELVPVTTPAVSKPEMPKVFFPHDKHVDAVEAMNGDCSTCHNMTDAGMSETLKDVTSVPAKKQVAYMHTACTDCHVKAGKGPRLVDCRVCHSERTASEFAGKKK
;
A
#
# COMPACT_ATOMS: atom_id res chain seq x y z
N MET A 1 -70.70 -11.66 -32.55
CA MET A 1 -69.99 -12.89 -32.15
C MET A 1 -68.50 -12.77 -32.49
N ARG A 2 -67.65 -13.24 -31.57
CA ARG A 2 -66.18 -13.43 -31.62
C ARG A 2 -65.27 -12.24 -31.26
N GLU A 3 -65.25 -12.00 -29.94
CA GLU A 3 -64.05 -11.90 -29.10
C GLU A 3 -62.77 -12.51 -29.70
N LYS A 4 -61.66 -11.76 -29.72
CA LYS A 4 -60.31 -12.32 -29.65
C LYS A 4 -59.42 -11.46 -28.74
N LEU A 5 -59.30 -11.94 -27.51
CA LEU A 5 -58.26 -11.60 -26.54
C LEU A 5 -56.87 -11.69 -27.18
N ILE A 6 -56.17 -10.56 -27.28
CA ILE A 6 -54.74 -10.55 -27.60
C ILE A 6 -53.96 -10.51 -26.29
N ARG A 7 -53.38 -11.67 -26.02
CA ARG A 7 -52.55 -12.09 -24.89
C ARG A 7 -51.33 -11.17 -24.74
N PHE A 8 -51.31 -10.39 -23.66
CA PHE A 8 -50.15 -9.62 -23.20
C PHE A 8 -49.04 -10.62 -22.84
N ARG A 9 -48.10 -10.82 -23.77
CA ARG A 9 -47.02 -11.79 -23.63
C ARG A 9 -45.87 -11.08 -22.93
N THR A 10 -45.81 -11.31 -21.62
CA THR A 10 -44.74 -10.98 -20.69
C THR A 10 -43.35 -11.09 -21.33
N THR A 11 -42.76 -9.95 -21.65
CA THR A 11 -41.36 -9.80 -22.05
C THR A 11 -40.72 -8.75 -21.14
N LEU A 12 -40.66 -9.01 -19.83
CA LEU A 12 -40.05 -8.03 -18.92
C LEU A 12 -39.32 -8.51 -17.65
N PRO A 13 -39.01 -9.80 -17.35
CA PRO A 13 -38.25 -10.08 -16.14
C PRO A 13 -36.74 -10.32 -16.34
N CYS A 14 -36.19 -10.32 -17.56
CA CYS A 14 -34.77 -10.66 -17.76
C CYS A 14 -33.80 -9.48 -17.93
N LEU A 15 -34.28 -8.24 -18.15
CA LEU A 15 -33.39 -7.08 -18.34
C LEU A 15 -33.03 -6.36 -17.03
N LEU A 16 -33.64 -6.73 -15.90
CA LEU A 16 -33.37 -6.11 -14.59
C LEU A 16 -32.30 -6.85 -13.76
N LEU A 17 -31.81 -8.01 -14.20
CA LEU A 17 -30.79 -8.79 -13.49
C LEU A 17 -29.35 -8.56 -14.01
N LEU A 18 -29.17 -7.76 -15.06
CA LEU A 18 -27.86 -7.51 -15.68
C LEU A 18 -27.14 -6.25 -15.16
N ILE A 19 -27.73 -5.53 -14.20
CA ILE A 19 -27.19 -4.25 -13.69
C ILE A 19 -26.58 -4.37 -12.27
N CYS A 20 -26.69 -5.52 -11.61
CA CYS A 20 -26.17 -5.72 -10.24
C CYS A 20 -24.82 -6.48 -10.19
N GLY A 21 -24.18 -6.75 -11.33
CA GLY A 21 -22.93 -7.52 -11.40
C GLY A 21 -21.63 -6.70 -11.43
N LEU A 22 -21.70 -5.36 -11.35
CA LEU A 22 -20.54 -4.47 -11.51
C LEU A 22 -20.17 -3.71 -10.22
N ALA A 23 -20.33 -4.35 -9.06
CA ALA A 23 -19.90 -3.78 -7.78
C ALA A 23 -18.86 -4.68 -7.10
N ALA A 24 -17.71 -4.82 -7.74
CA ALA A 24 -16.48 -5.22 -7.07
C ALA A 24 -15.33 -4.42 -7.70
N LEU A 25 -15.42 -3.09 -7.62
CA LEU A 25 -14.23 -2.27 -7.56
C LEU A 25 -13.45 -2.79 -6.33
N PRO A 26 -12.18 -3.20 -6.45
CA PRO A 26 -11.35 -3.37 -5.27
C PRO A 26 -11.43 -2.03 -4.55
N GLY A 27 -11.99 -2.02 -3.34
CA GLY A 27 -12.01 -0.82 -2.53
C GLY A 27 -10.57 -0.37 -2.40
N ALA A 28 -10.24 0.78 -2.97
CA ALA A 28 -9.00 1.46 -2.64
C ALA A 28 -9.00 1.55 -1.11
N ALA A 29 -8.04 0.88 -0.48
CA ALA A 29 -7.87 0.94 0.96
C ALA A 29 -7.38 2.36 1.30
N CYS A 30 -8.32 3.32 1.35
CA CYS A 30 -8.02 4.68 1.75
C CYS A 30 -7.91 4.71 3.28
N GLY A 31 -6.69 4.62 3.79
CA GLY A 31 -6.39 4.70 5.22
C GLY A 31 -5.23 5.64 5.53
N ASN A 32 -5.03 5.88 6.83
CA ASN A 32 -3.80 6.48 7.35
C ASN A 32 -2.91 5.36 7.91
N GLU A 33 -2.85 4.21 7.23
CA GLU A 33 -2.16 3.02 7.75
C GLU A 33 -0.69 3.35 8.01
N LEU A 34 -0.26 3.12 9.26
CA LEU A 34 1.14 3.23 9.66
C LEU A 34 1.69 1.83 9.90
N VAL A 35 2.52 1.37 8.96
CA VAL A 35 3.16 0.06 9.02
C VAL A 35 4.53 0.18 9.70
N PRO A 36 4.82 -0.58 10.76
CA PRO A 36 6.16 -0.55 11.36
C PRO A 36 7.18 -1.15 10.39
N VAL A 37 8.30 -0.44 10.16
CA VAL A 37 9.43 -1.00 9.42
C VAL A 37 10.14 -2.01 10.33
N THR A 38 10.18 -3.27 9.89
CA THR A 38 10.74 -4.40 10.67
C THR A 38 12.07 -4.92 10.13
N THR A 39 12.42 -4.58 8.88
CA THR A 39 13.67 -4.99 8.22
C THR A 39 14.48 -3.75 7.82
N PRO A 40 15.78 -3.67 8.15
CA PRO A 40 16.56 -4.64 8.92
C PRO A 40 16.13 -4.77 10.38
N ALA A 41 16.32 -5.96 10.95
CA ALA A 41 16.23 -6.15 12.39
C ALA A 41 17.45 -5.53 13.07
N VAL A 42 17.25 -4.42 13.80
CA VAL A 42 18.31 -3.72 14.54
C VAL A 42 18.17 -4.04 16.03
N SER A 43 19.19 -4.69 16.61
CA SER A 43 19.16 -5.13 18.02
C SER A 43 19.31 -3.98 19.02
N LYS A 44 20.04 -2.92 18.65
CA LYS A 44 20.26 -1.70 19.45
C LYS A 44 20.06 -0.47 18.55
N PRO A 45 18.81 -0.04 18.32
CA PRO A 45 18.55 1.10 17.46
C PRO A 45 19.01 2.41 18.11
N GLU A 46 19.72 3.24 17.36
CA GLU A 46 20.15 4.59 17.80
C GLU A 46 19.03 5.63 17.67
N MET A 47 17.99 5.31 16.88
CA MET A 47 16.86 6.18 16.57
C MET A 47 15.53 5.42 16.75
N PRO A 48 14.42 6.13 16.99
CA PRO A 48 13.09 5.51 17.05
C PRO A 48 12.76 4.66 15.82
N LYS A 49 11.95 3.61 15.98
CA LYS A 49 11.48 2.80 14.86
C LYS A 49 10.68 3.66 13.86
N VAL A 50 10.91 3.44 12.57
CA VAL A 50 10.15 4.10 11.50
C VAL A 50 8.78 3.45 11.37
N PHE A 51 7.74 4.29 11.31
CA PHE A 51 6.38 3.89 10.98
C PHE A 51 6.02 4.51 9.62
N PHE A 52 5.80 3.65 8.64
CA PHE A 52 5.66 3.99 7.24
C PHE A 52 4.19 4.19 6.87
N PRO A 53 3.78 5.37 6.34
CA PRO A 53 2.42 5.59 5.89
C PRO A 53 2.18 4.91 4.53
N HIS A 54 1.78 3.64 4.54
CA HIS A 54 1.77 2.80 3.33
C HIS A 54 0.79 3.31 2.26
N ASP A 55 -0.45 3.59 2.64
CA ASP A 55 -1.49 4.08 1.72
C ASP A 55 -1.08 5.37 1.02
N LYS A 56 -0.44 6.30 1.75
CA LYS A 56 0.07 7.55 1.16
C LYS A 56 1.15 7.32 0.11
N HIS A 57 1.94 6.26 0.26
CA HIS A 57 2.94 5.91 -0.74
C HIS A 57 2.30 5.23 -1.94
N VAL A 58 1.30 4.37 -1.74
CA VAL A 58 0.52 3.77 -2.83
C VAL A 58 -0.11 4.88 -3.68
N ASP A 59 -0.83 5.82 -3.06
CA ASP A 59 -1.43 6.97 -3.77
C ASP A 59 -0.39 7.75 -4.59
N ALA A 60 0.77 8.00 -4.00
CA ALA A 60 1.84 8.76 -4.65
C ALA A 60 2.48 7.99 -5.83
N VAL A 61 2.63 6.67 -5.68
CA VAL A 61 3.19 5.78 -6.72
C VAL A 61 2.20 5.61 -7.87
N GLU A 62 0.92 5.42 -7.58
CA GLU A 62 -0.13 5.34 -8.61
C GLU A 62 -0.24 6.66 -9.40
N ALA A 63 -0.16 7.81 -8.72
CA ALA A 63 -0.18 9.12 -9.37
C ALA A 63 1.01 9.38 -10.31
N MET A 64 2.07 8.57 -10.23
CA MET A 64 3.20 8.59 -11.16
C MET A 64 3.23 7.37 -12.10
N ASN A 65 2.08 6.71 -12.27
CA ASN A 65 1.89 5.52 -13.10
C ASN A 65 2.78 4.32 -12.68
N GLY A 66 3.16 4.25 -11.41
CA GLY A 66 3.80 3.08 -10.82
C GLY A 66 2.79 2.11 -10.23
N ASP A 67 3.29 0.96 -9.79
CA ASP A 67 2.50 -0.09 -9.13
C ASP A 67 3.25 -0.70 -7.93
N CYS A 68 2.70 -1.77 -7.36
CA CYS A 68 3.29 -2.50 -6.23
C CYS A 68 4.75 -2.96 -6.47
N SER A 69 5.12 -3.24 -7.72
CA SER A 69 6.46 -3.72 -8.09
C SER A 69 7.55 -2.64 -8.00
N THR A 70 7.13 -1.38 -7.86
CA THR A 70 8.00 -0.25 -7.51
C THR A 70 8.72 -0.51 -6.19
N CYS A 71 8.01 -1.09 -5.21
CA CYS A 71 8.49 -1.25 -3.84
C CYS A 71 8.61 -2.70 -3.39
N HIS A 72 8.07 -3.67 -4.13
CA HIS A 72 8.09 -5.09 -3.75
C HIS A 72 8.60 -5.97 -4.89
N ASN A 73 9.17 -7.12 -4.53
CA ASN A 73 9.57 -8.14 -5.49
C ASN A 73 8.44 -9.12 -5.73
N MET A 74 8.16 -9.44 -7.00
CA MET A 74 7.33 -10.59 -7.32
C MET A 74 8.17 -11.85 -7.16
N THR A 75 7.67 -12.79 -6.38
CA THR A 75 8.30 -14.09 -6.13
C THR A 75 7.35 -15.20 -6.56
N ASP A 76 7.84 -16.43 -6.61
CA ASP A 76 7.00 -17.60 -6.93
C ASP A 76 5.84 -17.79 -5.91
N ALA A 77 5.99 -17.27 -4.70
CA ALA A 77 4.97 -17.28 -3.64
C ALA A 77 4.02 -16.07 -3.69
N GLY A 78 4.19 -15.16 -4.66
CA GLY A 78 3.48 -13.89 -4.76
C GLY A 78 4.35 -12.68 -4.40
N MET A 79 3.70 -11.54 -4.17
CA MET A 79 4.36 -10.27 -3.85
C MET A 79 5.02 -10.33 -2.47
N SER A 80 6.31 -9.98 -2.38
CA SER A 80 7.05 -9.96 -1.11
C SER A 80 6.51 -8.89 -0.16
N GLU A 81 6.34 -9.18 1.13
CA GLU A 81 5.88 -8.18 2.13
C GLU A 81 6.99 -7.21 2.57
N THR A 82 8.26 -7.50 2.25
CA THR A 82 9.40 -6.63 2.55
C THR A 82 9.65 -5.62 1.43
N LEU A 83 10.33 -4.52 1.77
CA LEU A 83 10.86 -3.60 0.75
C LEU A 83 11.75 -4.38 -0.23
N LYS A 84 11.61 -4.04 -1.52
CA LYS A 84 12.36 -4.59 -2.65
C LYS A 84 13.83 -4.79 -2.31
N ASP A 85 14.33 -5.99 -2.55
CA ASP A 85 15.73 -6.44 -2.39
C ASP A 85 16.38 -6.26 -1.01
N VAL A 86 15.69 -5.74 0.01
CA VAL A 86 16.29 -5.43 1.32
C VAL A 86 16.93 -6.66 1.97
N THR A 87 16.29 -7.82 1.84
CA THR A 87 16.75 -9.09 2.43
C THR A 87 17.90 -9.72 1.66
N SER A 88 18.07 -9.38 0.38
CA SER A 88 19.18 -9.83 -0.46
C SER A 88 20.48 -9.05 -0.18
N VAL A 89 20.39 -7.89 0.48
CA VAL A 89 21.54 -7.10 0.91
C VAL A 89 22.14 -7.70 2.19
N PRO A 90 23.49 -7.79 2.33
CA PRO A 90 24.10 -8.27 3.57
C PRO A 90 23.62 -7.47 4.78
N ALA A 91 23.28 -8.14 5.89
CA ALA A 91 22.66 -7.52 7.08
C ALA A 91 23.33 -6.21 7.54
N LYS A 92 24.67 -6.17 7.57
CA LYS A 92 25.46 -4.97 7.94
C LYS A 92 25.28 -3.76 7.02
N LYS A 93 24.72 -3.94 5.84
CA LYS A 93 24.47 -2.90 4.82
C LYS A 93 22.98 -2.56 4.67
N GLN A 94 22.08 -3.32 5.28
CA GLN A 94 20.63 -3.14 5.09
C GLN A 94 20.11 -1.79 5.60
N VAL A 95 20.69 -1.23 6.67
CA VAL A 95 20.31 0.12 7.15
C VAL A 95 20.65 1.17 6.09
N ALA A 96 21.87 1.12 5.54
CA ALA A 96 22.28 2.03 4.46
C ALA A 96 21.43 1.84 3.20
N TYR A 97 21.06 0.59 2.89
CA TYR A 97 20.15 0.28 1.80
C TYR A 97 18.77 0.91 2.01
N MET A 98 18.17 0.75 3.20
CA MET A 98 16.87 1.36 3.52
C MET A 98 16.90 2.88 3.35
N HIS A 99 17.94 3.55 3.87
CA HIS A 99 18.10 4.99 3.69
C HIS A 99 18.17 5.39 2.20
N THR A 100 18.96 4.65 1.42
CA THR A 100 19.14 4.92 -0.02
C THR A 100 17.84 4.67 -0.79
N ALA A 101 17.21 3.50 -0.62
CA ALA A 101 16.00 3.11 -1.33
C ALA A 101 14.84 4.09 -1.12
N CYS A 102 14.64 4.57 0.11
CA CYS A 102 13.60 5.56 0.40
C CYS A 102 13.98 6.94 -0.15
N THR A 103 15.17 7.44 0.18
CA THR A 103 15.53 8.83 -0.12
C THR A 103 15.79 9.06 -1.60
N ASP A 104 16.27 8.06 -2.36
CA ASP A 104 16.45 8.17 -3.81
C ASP A 104 15.11 8.43 -4.53
N CYS A 105 14.04 7.73 -4.12
CA CYS A 105 12.72 7.97 -4.68
C CYS A 105 12.24 9.39 -4.32
N HIS A 106 12.39 9.79 -3.05
CA HIS A 106 12.01 11.12 -2.60
C HIS A 106 12.75 12.24 -3.35
N VAL A 107 14.05 12.06 -3.59
CA VAL A 107 14.88 12.98 -4.36
C VAL A 107 14.36 13.10 -5.80
N LYS A 108 14.15 11.96 -6.47
CA LYS A 108 13.70 11.93 -7.89
C LYS A 108 12.30 12.53 -8.05
N ALA A 109 11.40 12.24 -7.12
CA ALA A 109 10.03 12.75 -7.14
C ALA A 109 9.92 14.20 -6.65
N GLY A 110 10.97 14.75 -6.02
CA GLY A 110 10.92 16.06 -5.37
C GLY A 110 9.92 16.12 -4.20
N LYS A 111 9.62 14.98 -3.57
CA LYS A 111 8.59 14.81 -2.54
C LYS A 111 9.10 13.93 -1.40
N GLY A 112 8.68 14.21 -0.16
CA GLY A 112 9.06 13.41 1.01
C GLY A 112 10.37 13.86 1.67
N PRO A 113 10.72 13.27 2.83
CA PRO A 113 11.90 13.65 3.60
C PRO A 113 13.21 13.31 2.89
N ARG A 114 14.22 14.16 3.11
CA ARG A 114 15.61 13.94 2.72
C ARG A 114 16.33 13.12 3.79
N LEU A 115 17.51 12.59 3.46
CA LEU A 115 18.34 11.85 4.42
C LEU A 115 18.69 12.65 5.68
N VAL A 116 18.82 13.97 5.55
CA VAL A 116 19.13 14.88 6.67
C VAL A 116 17.93 15.13 7.59
N ASP A 117 16.71 14.76 7.16
CA ASP A 117 15.47 14.95 7.91
C ASP A 117 15.19 13.78 8.87
N CYS A 118 16.21 13.38 9.65
CA CYS A 118 16.23 12.11 10.39
C CYS A 118 14.94 11.88 11.20
N ARG A 119 14.45 12.91 11.89
CA ARG A 119 13.29 12.85 12.81
C ARG A 119 11.93 12.86 12.11
N VAL A 120 11.89 13.11 10.80
CA VAL A 120 10.66 12.99 10.02
C VAL A 120 10.32 11.51 9.79
N CYS A 121 11.33 10.69 9.48
CA CYS A 121 11.17 9.23 9.39
C CYS A 121 11.19 8.58 10.79
N HIS A 122 12.17 8.95 11.62
CA HIS A 122 12.35 8.42 12.97
C HIS A 122 11.63 9.29 14.02
N SER A 123 10.31 9.38 13.89
CA SER A 123 9.46 10.19 14.77
C SER A 123 9.31 9.56 16.16
N GLU A 124 9.81 10.23 17.21
CA GLU A 124 9.62 9.83 18.61
C GLU A 124 8.14 9.75 18.97
N ARG A 125 7.37 10.78 18.62
CA ARG A 125 5.92 10.85 18.89
C ARG A 125 5.22 9.62 18.33
N THR A 126 5.47 9.30 17.06
CA THR A 126 4.84 8.15 16.40
C THR A 126 5.30 6.85 17.04
N ALA A 127 6.60 6.69 17.31
CA ALA A 127 7.09 5.48 17.96
C ALA A 127 6.46 5.26 19.36
N SER A 128 6.29 6.32 20.15
CA SER A 128 5.65 6.27 21.47
C SER A 128 4.17 5.92 21.40
N GLU A 129 3.42 6.48 20.43
CA GLU A 129 1.99 6.17 20.22
C GLU A 129 1.74 4.69 19.94
N PHE A 130 2.69 4.02 19.27
CA PHE A 130 2.59 2.59 18.94
C PHE A 130 3.26 1.68 19.97
N ALA A 131 4.18 2.18 20.80
CA ALA A 131 4.74 1.42 21.92
C ALA A 131 3.70 1.13 23.02
N GLY A 132 2.73 2.03 23.23
CA GLY A 132 1.64 1.87 24.20
C GLY A 132 0.51 0.93 23.74
N LYS A 133 0.44 0.63 22.44
CA LYS A 133 -0.56 -0.27 21.84
C LYS A 133 0.01 -1.68 21.77
N LYS A 134 0.13 -2.36 22.91
CA LYS A 134 0.36 -3.82 22.89
C LYS A 134 -0.88 -4.47 22.27
N LYS A 135 -0.68 -5.33 21.26
CA LYS A 135 -1.72 -6.23 20.76
C LYS A 135 -2.16 -7.18 21.87
#